data_AF-A0A0R1WN67-F1
#
_entry.id   AF-A0A0R1WN67-F1
#
_cell.length_a   1.000
_cell.length_b   1.000
_cell.length_c   1.000
_cell.angle_alpha   90.00
_cell.angle_beta   90.00
_cell.angle_gamma   90.00
#
_symmetry.space_group_name_H-M   'P 1'
#
loop_
_entity.id
_entity.type
_entity.pdbx_description
1 polymer ?
#
loop_
_entity_poly.entity_id
_entity_poly.type
_entity_poly.pdbx_seq_one_letter_code
_entity_poly.pdbx_strand_id
1 'polypeptide(L)' 'MAGGSKVFSVFMLIFYAILLYFVFADKNMIAMYMMGIGMFVEALVNCICTFQSKTK' A
#
# COMPACT_ATOMS: atom_id res chain seq x y z
N MET A 1 -18.98 -0.93 12.05
CA MET A 1 -19.01 -0.72 10.58
C MET A 1 -17.84 -1.46 9.91
N ALA A 2 -17.96 -2.76 9.60
CA ALA A 2 -16.82 -3.61 9.19
C ALA A 2 -17.08 -4.49 7.95
N GLY A 3 -17.93 -4.03 7.02
CA GLY A 3 -18.30 -4.78 5.80
C GLY A 3 -17.47 -4.43 4.55
N GLY A 4 -16.79 -3.28 4.52
CA GLY A 4 -16.05 -2.78 3.35
C GLY A 4 -14.52 -2.77 3.47
N SER A 5 -13.96 -3.10 4.64
CA SER A 5 -12.54 -2.80 4.97
C SER A 5 -11.48 -3.56 4.18
N LYS A 6 -11.78 -4.78 3.68
CA LYS A 6 -10.79 -5.58 2.94
C LYS A 6 -10.61 -5.10 1.50
N VAL A 7 -11.71 -4.86 0.80
CA VAL A 7 -11.69 -4.40 -0.60
C VAL A 7 -11.05 -3.02 -0.69
N PHE A 8 -11.36 -2.14 0.26
CA PHE A 8 -10.75 -0.80 0.33
C PHE A 8 -9.23 -0.86 0.61
N SER A 9 -8.78 -1.76 1.50
CA SER A 9 -7.34 -1.93 1.77
C SER A 9 -6.57 -2.45 0.56
N VAL A 10 -7.13 -3.44 -0.15
CA VAL A 10 -6.53 -3.99 -1.38
C VAL A 10 -6.52 -2.93 -2.50
N PHE A 11 -7.60 -2.16 -2.63
CA PHE A 11 -7.69 -1.06 -3.60
C PHE A 11 -6.63 0.03 -3.33
N MET A 12 -6.47 0.45 -2.07
CA MET A 12 -5.39 1.38 -1.68
C MET A 12 -4.01 0.81 -1.97
N LEU A 13 -3.77 -0.47 -1.69
CA LEU A 13 -2.51 -1.16 -1.98
C LEU A 13 -2.16 -1.09 -3.49
N ILE A 14 -3.11 -1.43 -4.37
CA ILE A 14 -2.94 -1.38 -5.82
C ILE A 14 -2.69 0.07 -6.28
N PHE A 15 -3.41 1.04 -5.71
CA PHE A 15 -3.23 2.45 -6.01
C PHE A 15 -1.82 2.94 -5.63
N TYR A 16 -1.31 2.57 -4.45
CA TYR A 16 0.06 2.88 -4.04
C TYR A 16 1.12 2.21 -4.93
N ALA A 17 0.88 0.98 -5.43
CA ALA A 17 1.79 0.33 -6.39
C ALA A 17 1.91 1.13 -7.70
N ILE A 18 0.79 1.65 -8.21
CA ILE A 18 0.76 2.46 -9.44
C ILE A 18 1.47 3.81 -9.20
N LEU A 19 1.22 4.45 -8.05
CA LEU A 19 1.93 5.68 -7.68
C LEU A 19 3.43 5.46 -7.53
N LEU A 20 3.85 4.34 -6.95
CA LEU A 20 5.26 3.97 -6.87
C LEU A 20 5.87 3.83 -8.26
N TYR A 21 5.18 3.19 -9.20
CA TYR A 21 5.63 3.06 -10.58
C TYR A 21 5.79 4.43 -11.27
N PHE A 22 4.86 5.35 -11.01
CA PHE A 22 4.95 6.73 -11.48
C PHE A 22 6.08 7.52 -10.82
N VAL A 23 6.28 7.35 -9.51
CA VAL A 23 7.43 7.92 -8.78
C VAL A 23 8.74 7.36 -9.35
N PHE A 24 8.78 6.09 -9.76
CA PHE A 24 9.92 5.47 -10.43
C PHE A 24 10.20 5.99 -11.84
N ALA A 25 9.16 6.40 -12.57
CA ALA A 25 9.29 7.00 -13.89
C ALA A 25 9.79 8.45 -13.81
N ASP A 26 9.43 9.18 -12.76
CA ASP A 26 9.87 10.55 -12.53
C ASP A 26 11.18 10.56 -11.71
N LYS A 27 12.28 11.01 -12.32
CA LYS A 27 13.59 11.17 -11.63
C LYS A 27 13.53 12.36 -10.66
N ASN A 28 12.68 12.30 -9.65
CA ASN A 28 12.70 13.24 -8.56
C ASN A 28 13.40 12.62 -7.35
N MET A 29 13.91 13.47 -6.44
CA MET A 29 14.80 13.10 -5.33
C MET A 29 14.56 11.70 -4.73
N ILE A 30 15.64 10.93 -4.56
CA ILE A 30 15.65 9.54 -4.02
C ILE A 30 14.88 9.41 -2.70
N ALA A 31 14.79 10.49 -1.91
CA ALA A 31 13.99 10.56 -0.70
C ALA A 31 12.48 10.30 -0.94
N MET A 32 11.92 10.76 -2.06
CA MET A 32 10.52 10.56 -2.42
C MET A 32 10.22 9.09 -2.73
N TYR A 33 11.20 8.37 -3.27
CA TYR A 33 11.12 6.93 -3.50
C TYR A 33 11.10 6.15 -2.18
N MET A 34 12.00 6.48 -1.25
CA MET A 34 12.05 5.81 0.06
C MET A 34 10.76 6.03 0.86
N MET A 35 10.18 7.23 0.79
CA MET A 35 8.91 7.53 1.44
C MET A 35 7.72 6.80 0.77
N GLY A 36 7.67 6.76 -0.55
CA GLY A 36 6.63 6.03 -1.31
C GLY A 36 6.67 4.53 -1.08
N ILE A 37 7.87 3.93 -1.08
CA ILE A 37 8.08 2.52 -0.72
C ILE A 37 7.70 2.24 0.72
N GLY A 38 8.05 3.12 1.66
CA GLY A 38 7.68 2.99 3.07
C GLY A 38 6.17 2.89 3.24
N MET A 39 5.42 3.85 2.69
CA MET A 39 3.96 3.83 2.77
C MET A 39 3.32 2.62 2.06
N PHE A 40 3.88 2.19 0.93
CA PHE A 40 3.39 1.00 0.22
C PHE A 40 3.57 -0.28 1.06
N VAL A 41 4.75 -0.48 1.65
CA VAL A 41 5.04 -1.63 2.51
C VAL A 41 4.18 -1.62 3.77
N GLU A 42 3.98 -0.45 4.38
CA GLU A 42 3.13 -0.32 5.57
C GLU A 42 1.66 -0.68 5.28
N ALA A 43 1.13 -0.22 4.14
CA ALA A 43 -0.20 -0.61 3.67
C ALA A 43 -0.29 -2.11 3.34
N LEU A 44 0.78 -2.70 2.80
CA LEU A 44 0.87 -4.12 2.48
C LEU A 44 0.85 -4.98 3.75
N VAL A 45 1.65 -4.63 4.75
CA VAL A 45 1.68 -5.30 6.06
C VAL A 45 0.32 -5.18 6.75
N ASN A 46 -0.30 -4.00 6.75
CA ASN A 46 -1.62 -3.81 7.35
C ASN A 46 -2.70 -4.67 6.65
N CYS A 47 -2.63 -4.77 5.32
CA CYS A 47 -3.53 -5.61 4.53
C CYS A 47 -3.33 -7.11 4.85
N ILE A 48 -2.08 -7.59 4.93
CA ILE A 48 -1.77 -8.99 5.31
C ILE A 48 -2.20 -9.29 6.74
N CYS A 49 -1.92 -8.39 7.68
CA CYS A 49 -2.29 -8.57 9.09
C CYS A 49 -3.83 -8.61 9.26
N THR A 50 -4.55 -7.73 8.57
CA THR A 50 -6.02 -7.76 8.49
C THR A 50 -6.55 -9.03 7.84
N PHE A 51 -5.83 -9.59 6.86
CA PHE A 51 -6.18 -10.87 6.24
C PHE A 51 -5.96 -12.05 7.19
N GLN A 52 -4.82 -12.12 7.89
CA GLN A 52 -4.50 -13.18 8.84
C GLN A 52 -5.38 -13.14 10.10
N SER A 53 -5.67 -11.97 10.67
CA SER A 53 -6.55 -11.85 11.84
C SER A 53 -8.00 -12.30 11.59
N LYS A 54 -8.41 -12.49 10.34
CA LYS A 54 -9.72 -13.03 9.96
C LYS A 54 -9.74 -14.55 9.77
N THR A 55 -8.57 -15.21 9.81
CA THR A 55 -8.42 -16.66 9.58
C THR A 55 -8.30 -17.47 10.87
N LYS A 56 -8.27 -16.80 12.04
CA LYS A 56 -8.29 -17.42 13.36
C LYS A 56 -9.62 -17.13 14.05
#